data_AF-A0A7S2TRM2-F1
#
_entry.id   AF-A0A7S2TRM2-F1
#
_cell.length_a   1.000
_cell.length_b   1.000
_cell.length_c   1.000
_cell.angle_alpha   90.00
_cell.angle_beta   90.00
_cell.angle_gamma   90.00
#
_symmetry.space_group_name_H-M   'P 1'
#
loop_
_entity.id
_entity.type
_entity.pdbx_description
1 polymer ?
#
loop_
_entity_poly.entity_id
_entity_poly.type
_entity_poly.pdbx_seq_one_letter_code
_entity_poly.pdbx_strand_id
1 'polypeptide(L)'
;QEAITHKIRVPFGETGSLASQSRLTCRSPPRKKEPTMQLFISGVDGKTITLTVKSSDTVADLMSQVESRTGMPAEQIRLSLGGVALEPEMSLKEGRVEAESTLSLSLRLLGGHCQVPCGIFDDPKLVAEVKEAAATIKKAMAQVTELSKTPGPQSFNQMTRWVMTKEEHAKKIITLISEYCLCQRVKPFGAAKSPFKTEKDFVDALKAHHAVMVAAMKAKQSVDAKVSDDLDHAIGDWKLMYLPAGKDEAKSK
;
A
#
# COMPACT_ATOMS: atom_id res chain seq x y z
N GLN A 1 -29.03 41.71 -36.16
CA GLN A 1 -28.34 42.21 -37.37
C GLN A 1 -26.92 41.66 -37.29
N GLU A 2 -26.73 40.48 -37.88
CA GLU A 2 -25.94 40.24 -39.12
C GLU A 2 -24.43 40.25 -38.81
N ALA A 3 -23.81 39.09 -38.57
CA ALA A 3 -23.21 38.17 -39.56
C ALA A 3 -22.06 38.80 -40.35
N ILE A 4 -20.87 38.17 -40.35
CA ILE A 4 -20.11 37.80 -41.55
C ILE A 4 -18.89 36.94 -41.13
N THR A 5 -18.93 35.71 -41.64
CA THR A 5 -17.86 34.70 -41.74
C THR A 5 -16.79 35.10 -42.75
N HIS A 6 -15.53 34.67 -42.60
CA HIS A 6 -14.73 34.29 -43.77
C HIS A 6 -13.77 33.13 -43.49
N LYS A 7 -14.13 31.99 -44.10
CA LYS A 7 -13.27 30.86 -44.44
C LYS A 7 -12.28 31.30 -45.52
N ILE A 8 -11.01 30.89 -45.40
CA ILE A 8 -10.06 30.93 -46.52
C ILE A 8 -9.98 29.53 -47.12
N ARG A 9 -10.34 29.45 -48.40
CA ARG A 9 -10.22 28.31 -49.31
C ARG A 9 -9.29 28.76 -50.44
N VAL A 10 -8.36 27.91 -50.85
CA VAL A 10 -7.58 28.04 -52.10
C VAL A 10 -7.50 26.67 -52.79
N PRO A 11 -7.31 26.63 -54.12
CA PRO A 11 -8.18 25.88 -55.01
C PRO A 11 -7.63 24.55 -55.55
N PHE A 12 -8.55 23.86 -56.20
CA PHE A 12 -8.46 22.65 -57.00
C PHE A 12 -7.55 22.81 -58.24
N GLY A 13 -6.87 21.72 -58.63
CA GLY A 13 -6.26 21.52 -59.94
C GLY A 13 -6.22 20.04 -60.27
N GLU A 14 -7.01 19.62 -61.26
CA GLU A 14 -7.18 18.24 -61.71
C GLU A 14 -6.15 17.82 -62.79
N THR A 15 -6.10 16.50 -62.99
CA THR A 15 -5.74 15.72 -64.19
C THR A 15 -4.30 15.21 -64.32
N GLY A 16 -4.18 13.89 -64.55
CA GLY A 16 -2.93 13.23 -64.93
C GLY A 16 -2.91 11.73 -64.62
N SER A 17 -3.41 10.93 -65.55
CA SER A 17 -3.49 9.46 -65.52
C SER A 17 -2.19 8.80 -66.00
N LEU A 18 -1.97 7.56 -65.52
CA LEU A 18 -1.08 6.49 -66.01
C LEU A 18 0.45 6.67 -65.86
N ALA A 19 1.05 5.89 -64.97
CA ALA A 19 1.97 4.81 -65.38
C ALA A 19 2.44 3.98 -64.17
N SER A 20 2.36 2.67 -64.37
CA SER A 20 2.94 1.61 -63.56
C SER A 20 4.44 1.80 -63.29
N GLN A 21 4.85 1.81 -62.02
CA GLN A 21 6.14 1.25 -61.61
C GLN A 21 6.00 0.46 -60.31
N SER A 22 6.49 -0.76 -60.40
CA SER A 22 6.56 -1.79 -59.37
C SER A 22 7.81 -1.61 -58.51
N ARG A 23 7.79 -2.23 -57.30
CA ARG A 23 8.89 -2.40 -56.31
C ARG A 23 9.16 -1.18 -55.41
N LEU A 24 9.26 -1.27 -54.08
CA LEU A 24 9.45 -2.39 -53.15
C LEU A 24 8.56 -2.22 -51.92
N THR A 25 7.68 -3.18 -51.62
CA THR A 25 7.23 -3.36 -50.24
C THR A 25 8.39 -3.98 -49.47
N CYS A 26 8.93 -3.28 -48.47
CA CYS A 26 9.78 -3.91 -47.46
C CYS A 26 8.90 -4.94 -46.75
N ARG A 27 8.93 -6.19 -47.22
CA ARG A 27 8.36 -7.31 -46.49
C ARG A 27 9.23 -7.47 -45.26
N SER A 28 8.71 -7.05 -44.11
CA SER A 28 9.28 -7.39 -42.81
C SER A 28 9.56 -8.89 -42.80
N PRO A 29 10.78 -9.35 -42.47
CA PRO A 29 11.05 -10.77 -42.40
C PRO A 29 10.09 -11.42 -41.40
N PRO A 30 9.63 -12.66 -41.67
CA PRO A 30 8.80 -13.37 -40.70
C PRO A 30 9.60 -13.45 -39.38
N ARG A 31 9.05 -12.91 -38.28
CA ARG A 31 9.66 -13.04 -36.95
C ARG A 31 9.87 -14.53 -36.71
N LYS A 32 11.14 -14.96 -36.65
CA LYS A 32 11.50 -16.30 -36.19
C LYS A 32 10.82 -16.47 -34.82
N LYS A 33 10.04 -17.55 -34.64
CA LYS A 33 9.48 -17.89 -33.32
C LYS A 33 10.66 -18.06 -32.37
N GLU A 34 10.84 -17.11 -31.46
CA GLU A 34 11.89 -17.20 -30.46
C GLU A 34 11.62 -18.39 -29.53
N PRO A 35 12.66 -19.11 -29.10
CA PRO A 35 12.50 -20.19 -28.13
C PRO A 35 11.96 -19.61 -26.82
N THR A 36 10.83 -20.14 -26.36
CA THR A 36 10.25 -19.87 -25.04
C THR A 36 10.97 -20.71 -24.00
N MET A 37 11.40 -20.11 -22.90
CA MET A 37 12.05 -20.79 -21.77
C MET A 37 11.15 -20.77 -20.53
N GLN A 38 11.38 -21.71 -19.62
CA GLN A 38 10.68 -21.79 -18.34
C GLN A 38 11.59 -21.27 -17.22
N LEU A 39 11.01 -20.51 -16.29
CA LEU A 39 11.66 -20.02 -15.09
C LEU A 39 10.88 -20.43 -13.84
N PHE A 40 11.59 -20.63 -12.75
CA PHE A 40 11.03 -20.93 -11.44
C PHE A 40 11.17 -19.71 -10.54
N ILE A 41 10.10 -19.33 -9.84
CA ILE A 41 10.13 -18.22 -8.89
C ILE A 41 9.79 -18.79 -7.52
N SER A 42 10.73 -18.74 -6.59
CA SER A 42 10.48 -19.12 -5.20
C SER A 42 9.79 -17.95 -4.48
N GLY A 43 8.52 -18.17 -4.13
CA GLY A 43 7.70 -17.22 -3.40
C GLY A 43 8.06 -17.14 -1.92
N VAL A 44 7.69 -16.02 -1.28
CA VAL A 44 7.85 -15.81 0.16
C VAL A 44 7.01 -16.77 1.03
N ASP A 45 5.97 -17.37 0.45
CA ASP A 45 5.13 -18.39 1.09
C ASP A 45 5.70 -19.82 0.93
N GLY A 46 6.90 -19.94 0.33
CA GLY A 46 7.56 -21.22 0.07
C GLY A 46 7.02 -21.97 -1.15
N LYS A 47 6.09 -21.37 -1.92
CA LYS A 47 5.58 -21.97 -3.16
C LYS A 47 6.40 -21.55 -4.36
N THR A 48 6.65 -22.49 -5.27
CA THR A 48 7.35 -22.21 -6.53
C THR A 48 6.35 -21.94 -7.65
N ILE A 49 6.47 -20.78 -8.30
CA ILE A 49 5.66 -20.38 -9.45
C ILE A 49 6.46 -20.63 -10.73
N THR A 50 5.85 -21.29 -11.72
CA THR A 50 6.45 -21.52 -13.04
C THR A 50 5.99 -20.47 -14.05
N LEU A 51 6.92 -19.75 -14.65
CA LEU A 51 6.65 -18.77 -15.71
C LEU A 51 7.26 -19.19 -17.05
N THR A 52 6.53 -18.93 -18.14
CA THR A 52 6.98 -19.19 -19.51
C THR A 52 7.26 -17.86 -20.20
N VAL A 53 8.52 -17.61 -20.50
CA VAL A 53 9.02 -16.29 -20.90
C VAL A 53 9.96 -16.42 -22.10
N LYS A 54 10.19 -15.33 -22.82
CA LYS A 54 11.16 -15.30 -23.91
C LYS A 54 12.47 -14.71 -23.41
N SER A 55 13.57 -15.14 -24.01
CA SER A 55 14.90 -14.58 -23.70
C SER A 55 15.05 -13.08 -24.05
N SER A 56 14.12 -12.51 -24.80
CA SER A 56 14.07 -11.09 -25.17
C SER A 56 13.21 -10.24 -24.23
N ASP A 57 12.46 -10.85 -23.32
CA ASP A 57 11.60 -10.13 -22.39
C ASP A 57 12.44 -9.39 -21.34
N THR A 58 11.85 -8.37 -20.71
CA THR A 58 12.49 -7.59 -19.65
C THR A 58 12.14 -8.13 -18.27
N VAL A 59 12.90 -7.73 -17.26
CA VAL A 59 12.57 -8.04 -15.86
C VAL A 59 11.23 -7.39 -15.46
N ALA A 60 10.88 -6.22 -16.01
CA ALA A 60 9.58 -5.59 -15.80
C ALA A 60 8.40 -6.47 -16.29
N ASP A 61 8.54 -7.13 -17.45
CA ASP A 61 7.53 -8.05 -17.97
C ASP A 61 7.35 -9.28 -17.06
N LEU A 62 8.45 -9.79 -16.50
CA LEU A 62 8.39 -10.85 -15.49
C LEU A 62 7.64 -10.42 -14.24
N MET A 63 7.93 -9.22 -13.73
CA MET A 63 7.27 -8.69 -12.53
C MET A 63 5.76 -8.54 -12.75
N SER A 64 5.32 -8.10 -13.92
CA SER A 64 3.90 -8.04 -14.30
C SER A 64 3.25 -9.44 -14.32
N GLN A 65 3.94 -10.45 -14.85
CA GLN A 65 3.45 -11.83 -14.82
C GLN A 65 3.38 -12.39 -13.40
N VAL A 66 4.35 -12.06 -12.55
CA VAL A 66 4.33 -12.42 -11.12
C VAL A 66 3.14 -11.76 -10.44
N GLU A 67 2.92 -10.47 -10.64
CA GLU A 67 1.79 -9.72 -10.09
C GLU A 67 0.45 -10.36 -10.45
N SER A 68 0.27 -10.79 -11.71
CA SER A 68 -0.94 -11.47 -12.14
C SER A 68 -1.21 -12.80 -11.41
N ARG A 69 -0.17 -13.47 -10.90
CA ARG A 69 -0.27 -14.78 -10.24
C ARG A 69 -0.28 -14.69 -8.73
N THR A 70 0.45 -13.75 -8.15
CA THR A 70 0.56 -13.57 -6.69
C THR A 70 -0.43 -12.54 -6.17
N GLY A 71 -0.94 -11.65 -7.03
CA GLY A 71 -1.75 -10.49 -6.64
C GLY A 71 -0.95 -9.40 -5.93
N MET A 72 0.39 -9.48 -5.93
CA MET A 72 1.27 -8.50 -5.29
C MET A 72 1.76 -7.50 -6.32
N PRO A 73 1.65 -6.18 -6.06
CA PRO A 73 2.02 -5.17 -7.04
C PRO A 73 3.52 -5.24 -7.37
N ALA A 74 3.88 -5.08 -8.64
CA ALA A 74 5.25 -5.16 -9.14
C ALA A 74 6.24 -4.26 -8.35
N GLU A 75 5.77 -3.13 -7.83
CA GLU A 75 6.57 -2.18 -7.05
C GLU A 75 6.99 -2.70 -5.66
N GLN A 76 6.23 -3.63 -5.09
CA GLN A 76 6.49 -4.21 -3.77
C GLN A 76 7.36 -5.47 -3.81
N ILE A 77 7.69 -5.97 -5.01
CA ILE A 77 8.44 -7.20 -5.18
C ILE A 77 9.83 -6.91 -5.76
N ARG A 78 10.81 -7.72 -5.38
CA ARG A 78 12.16 -7.72 -5.95
C ARG A 78 12.52 -9.14 -6.34
N LEU A 79 12.99 -9.30 -7.58
CA LEU A 79 13.51 -10.57 -8.08
C LEU A 79 15.04 -10.57 -7.94
N SER A 80 15.59 -11.68 -7.51
CA SER A 80 17.04 -11.86 -7.39
C SER A 80 17.48 -13.24 -7.87
N LEU A 81 18.66 -13.32 -8.48
CA LEU A 81 19.28 -14.56 -8.92
C LEU A 81 20.61 -14.73 -8.18
N GLY A 82 20.77 -15.80 -7.40
CA GLY A 82 22.01 -16.06 -6.65
C GLY A 82 22.41 -14.94 -5.68
N GLY A 83 21.45 -14.16 -5.18
CA GLY A 83 21.67 -13.00 -4.32
C GLY A 83 21.93 -11.68 -5.06
N VAL A 84 22.05 -11.69 -6.39
CA VAL A 84 22.13 -10.47 -7.20
C VAL A 84 20.72 -10.01 -7.55
N ALA A 85 20.37 -8.79 -7.16
CA ALA A 85 19.09 -8.21 -7.50
C ALA A 85 19.02 -7.84 -8.99
N LEU A 86 17.91 -8.18 -9.62
CA LEU A 86 17.62 -7.79 -10.99
C LEU A 86 16.87 -6.46 -10.99
N GLU A 87 17.35 -5.52 -11.80
CA GLU A 87 16.69 -4.22 -11.96
C GLU A 87 15.64 -4.29 -13.09
N PRO A 88 14.51 -3.58 -12.99
CA PRO A 88 13.38 -3.70 -13.92
C PRO A 88 13.74 -3.41 -15.39
N GLU A 89 14.68 -2.49 -15.61
CA GLU A 89 15.14 -2.05 -16.93
C GLU A 89 16.09 -3.05 -17.61
N MET A 90 16.54 -4.09 -16.90
CA MET A 90 17.45 -5.10 -17.46
C MET A 90 16.69 -6.13 -18.29
N SER A 91 17.29 -6.54 -19.40
CA SER A 91 16.83 -7.73 -20.14
C SER A 91 17.25 -9.02 -19.41
N LEU A 92 16.53 -10.11 -19.65
CA LEU A 92 16.85 -11.41 -19.05
C LEU A 92 18.25 -11.92 -19.44
N LYS A 93 18.74 -11.56 -20.63
CA LYS A 93 20.10 -11.86 -21.08
C LYS A 93 21.16 -11.11 -20.27
N GLU A 94 20.94 -9.83 -20.00
CA GLU A 94 21.86 -9.02 -19.18
C GLU A 94 21.85 -9.47 -17.72
N GLY A 95 20.67 -9.88 -17.22
CA GLY A 95 20.50 -10.47 -15.90
C GLY A 95 21.06 -11.88 -15.74
N ARG A 96 21.70 -12.45 -16.78
CA ARG A 96 22.22 -13.84 -16.81
C ARG A 96 21.19 -14.88 -16.38
N VAL A 97 19.93 -14.65 -16.74
CA VAL A 97 18.83 -15.58 -16.44
C VAL A 97 18.80 -16.65 -17.53
N GLU A 98 19.17 -17.87 -17.16
CA GLU A 98 19.17 -19.04 -18.04
C GLU A 98 17.83 -19.80 -17.95
N ALA A 99 17.58 -20.69 -18.91
CA ALA A 99 16.45 -21.60 -18.83
C ALA A 99 16.52 -22.44 -17.55
N GLU A 100 15.39 -22.65 -16.91
CA GLU A 100 15.25 -23.40 -15.65
C GLU A 100 15.92 -22.74 -14.42
N SER A 101 16.34 -21.48 -14.54
CA SER A 101 16.84 -20.71 -13.39
C SER A 101 15.74 -20.50 -12.34
N THR A 102 16.14 -20.54 -11.07
CA THR A 102 15.28 -20.20 -9.93
C THR A 102 15.56 -18.79 -9.44
N LEU A 103 14.57 -17.90 -9.55
CA LEU A 103 14.61 -16.54 -9.03
C LEU A 103 13.97 -16.48 -7.65
N SER A 104 14.63 -15.82 -6.71
CA SER A 104 14.09 -15.56 -5.38
C SER A 104 13.23 -14.30 -5.39
N LEU A 105 11.96 -14.45 -5.02
CA LEU A 105 11.04 -13.34 -4.80
C LEU A 105 11.19 -12.86 -3.36
N SER A 106 11.61 -11.62 -3.19
CA SER A 106 11.62 -10.93 -1.89
C SER A 106 10.69 -9.73 -1.92
N LEU A 107 10.06 -9.43 -0.79
CA LEU A 107 9.24 -8.24 -0.67
C LEU A 107 10.11 -7.04 -0.31
N ARG A 108 9.97 -5.95 -1.07
CA ARG A 108 10.34 -4.64 -0.56
C ARG A 108 9.29 -4.30 0.49
N LEU A 109 9.63 -4.50 1.75
CA LEU A 109 8.87 -3.94 2.87
C LEU A 109 8.99 -2.42 2.81
N LEU A 110 8.17 -1.80 1.96
CA LEU A 110 7.93 -0.37 2.05
C LEU A 110 7.17 -0.19 3.37
N GLY A 111 7.88 0.28 4.40
CA GLY A 111 7.23 0.83 5.58
C GLY A 111 6.27 1.90 5.08
N GLY A 112 4.96 1.61 5.12
CA GLY A 112 3.91 2.53 4.69
C GLY A 112 3.97 3.79 5.54
N HIS A 113 4.67 4.81 5.06
CA HIS A 113 4.93 6.07 5.76
C HIS A 113 4.68 7.29 4.86
N CYS A 114 4.23 7.09 3.63
CA CYS A 114 4.25 8.14 2.62
C CYS A 114 2.97 8.99 2.72
N GLN A 115 3.12 10.30 2.96
CA GLN A 115 2.08 11.32 2.72
C GLN A 115 1.78 11.54 1.22
N VAL A 116 2.30 10.66 0.35
CA VAL A 116 2.05 10.65 -1.09
C VAL A 116 0.77 9.84 -1.34
N PRO A 117 -0.17 10.30 -2.18
CA PRO A 117 -1.38 9.56 -2.51
C PRO A 117 -1.07 8.38 -3.45
N CYS A 118 -0.32 7.38 -2.96
CA CYS A 118 0.08 6.21 -3.73
C CYS A 118 -1.01 5.13 -3.81
N GLY A 119 -2.10 5.26 -3.04
CA GLY A 119 -3.22 4.32 -3.08
C GLY A 119 -2.93 2.93 -2.50
N ILE A 120 -1.74 2.74 -1.92
CA ILE A 120 -1.34 1.49 -1.25
C ILE A 120 -1.79 1.59 0.21
N PHE A 121 -2.80 0.81 0.56
CA PHE A 121 -3.35 0.77 1.91
C PHE A 121 -3.30 -0.65 2.48
N ASP A 122 -2.78 -0.79 3.69
CA ASP A 122 -2.80 -2.04 4.46
C ASP A 122 -3.61 -1.79 5.74
N ASP A 123 -4.93 -1.82 5.57
CA ASP A 123 -5.88 -1.55 6.65
C ASP A 123 -5.74 -2.56 7.82
N PRO A 124 -5.52 -3.88 7.58
CA PRO A 124 -5.23 -4.82 8.67
C PRO A 124 -3.99 -4.45 9.49
N LYS A 125 -2.89 -4.08 8.83
CA LYS A 125 -1.67 -3.64 9.51
C LYS A 125 -1.88 -2.36 10.30
N LEU A 126 -2.57 -1.37 9.72
CA LEU A 126 -2.90 -0.13 10.41
C LEU A 126 -3.67 -0.42 11.70
N VAL A 127 -4.71 -1.25 11.63
CA VAL A 127 -5.52 -1.60 12.81
C VAL A 127 -4.69 -2.34 13.85
N ALA A 128 -3.81 -3.26 13.42
CA ALA A 128 -2.90 -3.96 14.32
C ALA A 128 -1.95 -2.98 15.03
N GLU A 129 -1.35 -2.04 14.29
CA GLU A 129 -0.42 -1.04 14.81
C GLU A 129 -1.08 -0.10 15.84
N VAL A 130 -2.33 0.31 15.59
CA VAL A 130 -3.12 1.13 16.53
C VAL A 130 -3.47 0.33 17.80
N LYS A 131 -3.85 -0.95 17.66
CA LYS A 131 -4.12 -1.83 18.80
C LYS A 131 -2.86 -2.09 19.64
N GLU A 132 -1.72 -2.35 19.01
CA GLU A 132 -0.44 -2.53 19.70
C GLU A 132 -0.03 -1.26 20.48
N ALA A 133 -0.24 -0.08 19.88
CA ALA A 133 -0.01 1.18 20.57
C ALA A 133 -0.93 1.35 21.78
N ALA A 134 -2.22 1.00 21.68
CA ALA A 134 -3.17 1.05 22.79
C ALA A 134 -2.80 0.08 23.92
N ALA A 135 -2.41 -1.16 23.57
CA ALA A 135 -1.93 -2.14 24.55
C ALA A 135 -0.67 -1.65 25.28
N THR A 136 0.23 -0.97 24.56
CA THR A 136 1.44 -0.36 25.16
C THR A 136 1.08 0.77 26.11
N ILE A 137 0.14 1.64 25.74
CA ILE A 137 -0.38 2.71 26.61
C ILE A 137 -0.98 2.11 27.90
N LYS A 138 -1.82 1.08 27.78
CA LYS A 138 -2.44 0.39 28.93
C LYS A 138 -1.39 -0.20 29.86
N LYS A 139 -0.38 -0.87 29.31
CA LYS A 139 0.75 -1.41 30.08
C LYS A 139 1.53 -0.29 30.76
N ALA A 140 1.82 0.80 30.07
CA ALA A 140 2.54 1.94 30.62
C ALA A 140 1.77 2.57 31.80
N MET A 141 0.46 2.75 31.69
CA MET A 141 -0.38 3.24 32.80
C MET A 141 -0.30 2.33 34.02
N ALA A 142 -0.45 1.01 33.82
CA ALA A 142 -0.35 0.05 34.92
C ALA A 142 1.04 0.08 35.59
N GLN A 143 2.11 0.21 34.82
CA GLN A 143 3.48 0.31 35.34
C GLN A 143 3.72 1.61 36.10
N VAL A 144 3.17 2.74 35.63
CA VAL A 144 3.24 4.02 36.37
C VAL A 144 2.53 3.90 37.72
N THR A 145 1.33 3.33 37.74
CA THR A 145 0.57 3.11 38.99
C THR A 145 1.32 2.18 39.94
N GLU A 146 1.93 1.11 39.45
CA GLU A 146 2.69 0.18 40.30
C GLU A 146 3.95 0.81 40.87
N LEU A 147 4.76 1.48 40.02
CA LEU A 147 5.98 2.16 40.45
C LEU A 147 5.72 3.31 41.43
N SER A 148 4.54 3.92 41.39
CA SER A 148 4.13 4.94 42.35
C SER A 148 4.03 4.43 43.79
N LYS A 149 3.84 3.11 43.98
CA LYS A 149 3.74 2.47 45.31
C LYS A 149 5.10 2.26 45.98
N THR A 150 6.18 2.18 45.20
CA THR A 150 7.54 1.96 45.71
C THR A 150 8.41 3.18 45.39
N PRO A 151 8.30 4.26 46.18
CA PRO A 151 9.00 5.51 45.90
C PRO A 151 10.52 5.33 46.02
N GLY A 152 11.23 5.83 45.01
CA GLY A 152 12.69 5.83 44.98
C GLY A 152 13.22 6.46 43.68
N PRO A 153 14.50 6.89 43.64
CA PRO A 153 15.08 7.53 42.45
C PRO A 153 14.97 6.65 41.19
N GLN A 154 15.16 5.34 41.34
CA GLN A 154 15.02 4.40 40.24
C GLN A 154 13.57 4.31 39.75
N SER A 155 12.59 4.20 40.66
CA SER A 155 11.17 4.16 40.31
C SER A 155 10.73 5.44 39.61
N PHE A 156 11.22 6.60 40.04
CA PHE A 156 10.94 7.89 39.40
C PHE A 156 11.48 7.96 37.95
N ASN A 157 12.72 7.50 37.75
CA ASN A 157 13.32 7.42 36.42
C ASN A 157 12.53 6.47 35.50
N GLN A 158 12.10 5.31 36.01
CA GLN A 158 11.29 4.37 35.22
C GLN A 158 9.90 4.91 34.92
N MET A 159 9.25 5.56 35.90
CA MET A 159 7.96 6.20 35.70
C MET A 159 8.03 7.27 34.60
N THR A 160 9.10 8.08 34.60
CA THR A 160 9.33 9.09 33.56
C THR A 160 9.41 8.45 32.17
N ARG A 161 10.15 7.34 32.02
CA ARG A 161 10.21 6.60 30.75
C ARG A 161 8.84 6.09 30.33
N TRP A 162 8.08 5.48 31.23
CA TRP A 162 6.74 4.99 30.92
C TRP A 162 5.78 6.12 30.51
N VAL A 163 5.87 7.29 31.14
CA VAL A 163 5.10 8.48 30.76
C VAL A 163 5.48 8.94 29.35
N MET A 164 6.78 9.01 29.03
CA MET A 164 7.24 9.38 27.68
C MET A 164 6.82 8.34 26.63
N THR A 165 6.89 7.05 26.96
CA THR A 165 6.43 5.97 26.07
C THR A 165 4.94 6.09 25.76
N LYS A 166 4.06 6.26 26.78
CA LYS A 166 2.63 6.41 26.50
C LYS A 166 2.31 7.68 25.70
N GLU A 167 3.05 8.77 25.95
CA GLU A 167 2.92 10.04 25.21
C GLU A 167 3.22 9.85 23.72
N GLU A 168 4.31 9.15 23.41
CA GLU A 168 4.73 8.86 22.05
C GLU A 168 3.73 7.96 21.32
N HIS A 169 3.29 6.87 21.95
CA HIS A 169 2.28 5.97 21.36
C HIS A 169 0.94 6.66 21.15
N ALA A 170 0.49 7.49 22.09
CA ALA A 170 -0.74 8.26 21.93
C ALA A 170 -0.62 9.31 20.82
N LYS A 171 0.55 9.96 20.66
CA LYS A 171 0.82 10.86 19.54
C LYS A 171 0.78 10.12 18.21
N LYS A 172 1.41 8.93 18.15
CA LYS A 172 1.39 8.06 16.96
C LYS A 172 -0.03 7.69 16.54
N ILE A 173 -0.89 7.29 17.49
CA ILE A 173 -2.31 7.02 17.21
C ILE A 173 -2.97 8.26 16.61
N ILE A 174 -2.83 9.43 17.24
CA ILE A 174 -3.45 10.68 16.76
C ILE A 174 -2.98 11.00 15.33
N THR A 175 -1.68 10.91 15.06
CA THR A 175 -1.10 11.17 13.73
C THR A 175 -1.61 10.19 12.67
N LEU A 176 -1.66 8.89 12.97
CA LEU A 176 -2.20 7.89 12.03
C LEU A 176 -3.68 8.15 11.74
N ILE A 177 -4.48 8.47 12.76
CA ILE A 177 -5.90 8.75 12.58
C ILE A 177 -6.11 10.06 11.80
N SER A 178 -5.36 11.11 12.09
CA SER A 178 -5.53 12.39 11.40
C SER A 178 -4.99 12.37 9.97
N GLU A 179 -3.75 11.91 9.77
CA GLU A 179 -3.06 12.07 8.49
C GLU A 179 -3.34 10.92 7.52
N TYR A 180 -3.44 9.69 8.01
CA TYR A 180 -3.70 8.54 7.16
C TYR A 180 -5.21 8.31 7.01
N CYS A 181 -5.94 8.23 8.12
CA CYS A 181 -7.34 7.84 8.08
C CYS A 181 -8.24 8.97 7.58
N LEU A 182 -8.25 10.11 8.27
CA LEU A 182 -9.12 11.23 7.92
C LEU A 182 -8.73 11.89 6.60
N CYS A 183 -7.45 12.21 6.39
CA CYS A 183 -7.04 12.91 5.17
C CYS A 183 -7.02 12.02 3.92
N GLN A 184 -6.67 10.73 4.03
CA GLN A 184 -6.50 9.87 2.85
C GLN A 184 -7.68 8.92 2.62
N ARG A 185 -8.19 8.25 3.66
CA ARG A 185 -9.22 7.19 3.53
C ARG A 185 -10.65 7.73 3.58
N VAL A 186 -10.92 8.75 4.41
CA VAL A 186 -12.25 9.36 4.53
C VAL A 186 -12.43 10.41 3.43
N LYS A 187 -13.19 10.07 2.39
CA LYS A 187 -13.57 11.02 1.34
C LYS A 187 -14.96 11.61 1.61
N PRO A 188 -15.21 12.88 1.23
CA PRO A 188 -16.53 13.48 1.41
C PRO A 188 -17.65 12.63 0.80
N PHE A 189 -18.83 12.67 1.39
CA PHE A 189 -20.03 12.07 0.81
C PHE A 189 -20.29 12.66 -0.59
N GLY A 190 -20.62 11.80 -1.56
CA GLY A 190 -20.83 12.20 -2.95
C GLY A 190 -19.55 12.43 -3.78
N ALA A 191 -18.36 12.37 -3.18
CA ALA A 191 -17.10 12.48 -3.92
C ALA A 191 -16.74 11.17 -4.65
N ALA A 192 -15.95 11.29 -5.72
CA ALA A 192 -15.42 10.13 -6.44
C ALA A 192 -14.61 9.22 -5.50
N LYS A 193 -14.85 7.90 -5.55
CA LYS A 193 -14.24 6.88 -4.68
C LYS A 193 -14.57 7.02 -3.19
N SER A 194 -15.65 7.72 -2.85
CA SER A 194 -16.14 7.74 -1.47
C SER A 194 -16.68 6.37 -1.06
N PRO A 195 -16.25 5.82 0.11
CA PRO A 195 -16.75 4.53 0.59
C PRO A 195 -18.17 4.63 1.20
N PHE A 196 -18.70 5.84 1.37
CA PHE A 196 -19.94 6.08 2.11
C PHE A 196 -21.17 6.05 1.21
N LYS A 197 -22.17 5.24 1.59
CA LYS A 197 -23.44 5.12 0.88
C LYS A 197 -24.44 6.20 1.30
N THR A 198 -24.40 6.57 2.57
CA THR A 198 -25.25 7.62 3.13
C THR A 198 -24.41 8.70 3.81
N GLU A 199 -24.97 9.90 3.94
CA GLU A 199 -24.35 10.98 4.72
C GLU A 199 -24.20 10.60 6.20
N LYS A 200 -25.13 9.79 6.72
CA LYS A 200 -25.03 9.23 8.08
C LYS A 200 -23.77 8.40 8.25
N ASP A 201 -23.45 7.51 7.32
CA ASP A 201 -22.26 6.65 7.40
C ASP A 201 -20.97 7.49 7.41
N PHE A 202 -20.94 8.57 6.63
CA PHE A 202 -19.81 9.52 6.62
C PHE A 202 -19.63 10.20 7.98
N VAL A 203 -20.73 10.72 8.54
CA VAL A 203 -20.71 11.38 9.85
C VAL A 203 -20.34 10.41 10.97
N ASP A 204 -20.87 9.19 10.96
CA ASP A 204 -20.57 8.19 11.98
C ASP A 204 -19.12 7.72 11.90
N ALA A 205 -18.55 7.61 10.69
CA ALA A 205 -17.10 7.41 10.53
C ALA A 205 -16.28 8.56 11.11
N LEU A 206 -16.62 9.82 10.81
CA LEU A 206 -15.91 10.98 11.38
C LEU A 206 -15.94 10.97 12.92
N LYS A 207 -17.09 10.64 13.51
CA LYS A 207 -17.24 10.52 14.97
C LYS A 207 -16.34 9.41 15.54
N ALA A 208 -16.30 8.24 14.91
CA ALA A 208 -15.45 7.14 15.36
C ALA A 208 -13.96 7.52 15.37
N HIS A 209 -13.48 8.18 14.31
CA HIS A 209 -12.10 8.68 14.23
C HIS A 209 -11.81 9.73 15.31
N HIS A 210 -12.73 10.68 15.49
CA HIS A 210 -12.59 11.71 16.51
C HIS A 210 -12.56 11.11 17.91
N ALA A 211 -13.42 10.12 18.20
CA ALA A 211 -13.45 9.42 19.48
C ALA A 211 -12.11 8.77 19.82
N VAL A 212 -11.47 8.09 18.85
CA VAL A 212 -10.12 7.50 19.04
C VAL A 212 -9.10 8.59 19.38
N MET A 213 -9.08 9.71 18.65
CA MET A 213 -8.14 10.81 18.92
C MET A 213 -8.35 11.44 20.30
N VAL A 214 -9.61 11.65 20.71
CA VAL A 214 -9.95 12.20 22.03
C VAL A 214 -9.55 11.23 23.14
N ALA A 215 -9.83 9.93 22.99
CA ALA A 215 -9.44 8.92 23.96
C ALA A 215 -7.91 8.81 24.07
N ALA A 216 -7.18 8.83 22.94
CA ALA A 216 -5.72 8.82 22.92
C ALA A 216 -5.13 10.07 23.59
N MET A 217 -5.73 11.25 23.36
CA MET A 217 -5.34 12.48 24.05
C MET A 217 -5.55 12.39 25.57
N LYS A 218 -6.71 11.88 26.02
CA LYS A 218 -6.97 11.65 27.45
C LYS A 218 -5.98 10.67 28.07
N ALA A 219 -5.57 9.65 27.32
CA ALA A 219 -4.58 8.66 27.77
C ALA A 219 -3.19 9.27 28.04
N LYS A 220 -2.84 10.37 27.36
CA LYS A 220 -1.62 11.15 27.69
C LYS A 220 -1.69 11.74 29.09
N GLN A 221 -2.84 12.34 29.41
CA GLN A 221 -3.02 13.15 30.61
C GLN A 221 -3.33 12.33 31.87
N SER A 222 -3.75 11.07 31.72
CA SER A 222 -4.21 10.22 32.83
C SER A 222 -3.43 8.90 32.92
N VAL A 223 -3.53 8.25 34.08
CA VAL A 223 -3.10 6.87 34.32
C VAL A 223 -4.24 5.98 34.84
N ASP A 224 -5.47 6.50 34.80
CA ASP A 224 -6.67 5.74 35.13
C ASP A 224 -6.92 4.66 34.06
N ALA A 225 -7.08 3.41 34.51
CA ALA A 225 -7.42 2.27 33.67
C ALA A 225 -8.70 2.54 32.85
N LYS A 226 -9.64 3.32 33.43
CA LYS A 226 -10.80 3.97 32.81
C LYS A 226 -10.51 4.41 31.37
N VAL A 227 -9.47 5.21 31.27
CA VAL A 227 -9.11 5.92 30.04
C VAL A 227 -8.52 4.98 29.00
N SER A 228 -7.76 3.97 29.42
CA SER A 228 -7.25 2.95 28.50
C SER A 228 -8.36 2.05 27.95
N ASP A 229 -9.36 1.71 28.77
CA ASP A 229 -10.51 0.91 28.34
C ASP A 229 -11.41 1.71 27.37
N ASP A 230 -11.61 3.00 27.64
CA ASP A 230 -12.32 3.91 26.72
C ASP A 230 -11.61 4.02 25.36
N LEU A 231 -10.27 4.01 25.34
CA LEU A 231 -9.48 3.98 24.11
C LEU A 231 -9.62 2.64 23.36
N ASP A 232 -9.52 1.52 24.07
CA ASP A 232 -9.72 0.18 23.48
C ASP A 232 -11.13 0.06 22.85
N HIS A 233 -12.16 0.59 23.53
CA HIS A 233 -13.53 0.62 23.03
C HIS A 233 -13.66 1.47 21.76
N ALA A 234 -13.13 2.70 21.76
CA ALA A 234 -13.16 3.56 20.58
C ALA A 234 -12.43 2.96 19.37
N ILE A 235 -11.30 2.26 19.60
CA ILE A 235 -10.58 1.52 18.55
C ILE A 235 -11.42 0.34 18.06
N GLY A 236 -12.17 -0.32 18.94
CA GLY A 236 -13.10 -1.40 18.64
C GLY A 236 -14.21 -0.99 17.67
N ASP A 237 -14.76 0.21 17.83
CA ASP A 237 -15.76 0.75 16.90
C ASP A 237 -15.11 1.22 15.59
N TRP A 238 -13.99 1.94 15.69
CA TRP A 238 -13.27 2.47 14.53
C TRP A 238 -12.77 1.37 13.58
N LYS A 239 -12.24 0.25 14.10
CA LYS A 239 -11.69 -0.84 13.26
C LYS A 239 -12.73 -1.46 12.33
N LEU A 240 -14.02 -1.38 12.65
CA LEU A 240 -15.10 -1.97 11.83
C LEU A 240 -15.19 -1.32 10.45
N MET A 241 -14.67 -0.10 10.31
CA MET A 241 -14.55 0.58 9.02
C MET A 241 -13.40 0.05 8.15
N TYR A 242 -12.38 -0.53 8.78
CA TYR A 242 -11.10 -0.90 8.15
C TYR A 242 -10.97 -2.40 7.92
N LEU A 243 -11.68 -3.21 8.70
CA LEU A 243 -11.67 -4.66 8.58
C LEU A 243 -12.98 -5.16 7.95
N PRO A 244 -12.93 -6.16 7.06
CA PRO A 244 -14.14 -6.80 6.58
C PRO A 244 -14.87 -7.48 7.74
N ALA A 245 -16.20 -7.36 7.77
CA ALA A 245 -17.03 -8.09 8.72
C ALA A 245 -16.82 -9.61 8.56
N GLY A 246 -16.15 -10.24 9.53
CA GLY A 246 -16.07 -11.72 9.62
C GLY A 246 -14.70 -12.40 9.59
N LYS A 247 -13.57 -11.72 9.88
CA LYS A 247 -12.25 -12.40 10.02
C LYS A 247 -11.52 -12.22 11.36
N ASP A 248 -12.23 -11.83 12.41
CA ASP A 248 -11.62 -11.60 13.74
C ASP A 248 -11.58 -12.86 14.65
N GLU A 249 -11.98 -14.05 14.19
CA GLU A 249 -11.98 -15.28 15.03
C GLU A 249 -11.12 -16.44 14.49
N ALA A 250 -10.07 -16.17 13.72
CA ALA A 250 -9.14 -17.21 13.30
C ALA A 250 -7.68 -16.79 13.49
N LYS A 251 -7.23 -16.80 14.75
CA LYS A 251 -5.88 -17.21 15.23
C LYS A 251 -5.66 -16.73 16.68
N SER A 252 -6.28 -17.44 17.61
CA SER A 252 -5.74 -17.62 18.96
C SER A 252 -5.96 -19.08 19.33
N LYS A 253 -4.98 -19.91 18.99
CA LYS A 253 -4.68 -21.22 19.57
C LYS A 253 -3.17 -21.35 19.62
#